data_AF-A0A915DRZ8-F1
#
_entry.id   AF-A0A915DRZ8-F1
#
_cell.length_a   1.000
_cell.length_b   1.000
_cell.length_c   1.000
_cell.angle_alpha   90.00
_cell.angle_beta   90.00
_cell.angle_gamma   90.00
#
_symmetry.space_group_name_H-M   'P 1'
#
loop_
_entity.id
_entity.type
_entity.pdbx_description
1 polymer ?
#
loop_
_entity_poly.entity_id
_entity_poly.type
_entity_poly.pdbx_seq_one_letter_code
_entity_poly.pdbx_strand_id
1 'polypeptide(L)'
;MKSTLSWPKSPACSRPAGQAEREAETIMPGFTHLQTAQPVTFGHHLLAWFEMLSRDYERLVDCASAPTACRWAAPHWPVPPTDRPRTDLQAAGLRGRGRQLAGRRSDRDFAIEFCAAASVAMMHLSRFSEELVLWTSAQFQFIDLPDRFCTGSSIMPQKKNPDVPELVRGKTGRVFGALTGLLTLMKGQPLAYNKDNQEDKEPLFDAADTCATRCVPLPT
;
A
#
# COMPACT_ATOMS: atom_id res chain seq x y z
N MET A 1 -18.11 15.45 19.19
CA MET A 1 -16.93 14.61 18.92
C MET A 1 -15.90 15.46 18.19
N LYS A 2 -14.98 16.12 18.89
CA LYS A 2 -13.79 16.70 18.25
C LYS A 2 -12.61 15.92 18.81
N SER A 3 -12.30 14.79 18.18
CA SER A 3 -11.13 13.99 18.55
C SER A 3 -9.93 14.49 17.76
N THR A 4 -8.83 14.79 18.45
CA THR A 4 -7.56 15.09 17.80
C THR A 4 -6.87 13.78 17.46
N LEU A 5 -6.62 13.53 16.17
CA LEU A 5 -5.82 12.38 15.74
C LEU A 5 -4.36 12.61 16.11
N SER A 6 -3.95 12.04 17.24
CA SER A 6 -2.56 12.02 17.69
C SER A 6 -1.90 10.70 17.30
N TRP A 7 -0.71 10.78 16.68
CA TRP A 7 -0.01 9.61 16.15
C TRP A 7 1.33 9.41 16.89
N PRO A 8 1.50 8.34 17.69
CA PRO A 8 2.79 8.00 18.29
C PRO A 8 3.76 7.39 17.27
N LYS A 9 5.07 7.36 17.62
CA LYS A 9 6.18 6.93 16.74
C LYS A 9 6.26 5.42 16.42
N SER A 10 5.31 4.59 16.86
CA SER A 10 5.27 3.13 16.64
C SER A 10 5.01 2.75 15.16
N PRO A 11 5.25 1.50 14.69
CA PRO A 11 5.04 1.13 13.27
C PRO A 11 3.59 1.35 12.79
N ALA A 12 3.42 1.67 11.50
CA ALA A 12 2.15 2.14 10.91
C ALA A 12 0.94 1.23 11.15
N CYS A 13 1.14 -0.09 11.24
CA CYS A 13 0.06 -1.07 11.39
C CYS A 13 -0.56 -1.07 12.80
N SER A 14 0.18 -0.76 13.87
CA SER A 14 -0.36 -0.78 15.25
C SER A 14 -1.06 0.52 15.68
N ARG A 15 -1.03 1.56 14.86
CA ARG A 15 -1.48 2.92 15.23
C ARG A 15 -3.00 3.10 15.27
N PRO A 16 -3.79 2.58 14.31
CA PRO A 16 -5.25 2.70 14.37
C PRO A 16 -5.82 2.00 15.60
N ALA A 17 -5.23 0.87 16.03
CA ALA A 17 -5.66 0.13 17.21
C ALA A 17 -5.53 0.95 18.51
N GLY A 18 -4.41 1.67 18.70
CA GLY A 18 -4.23 2.52 19.89
C GLY A 18 -5.14 3.75 19.93
N GLN A 19 -5.53 4.30 18.77
CA GLN A 19 -6.54 5.36 18.73
C GLN A 19 -7.95 4.79 18.94
N ALA A 20 -8.23 3.61 18.40
CA ALA A 20 -9.51 2.95 18.58
C ALA A 20 -9.81 2.63 20.04
N GLU A 21 -8.80 2.19 20.79
CA GLU A 21 -8.91 1.95 22.23
C GLU A 21 -9.25 3.24 23.00
N ARG A 22 -8.57 4.35 22.69
CA ARG A 22 -8.84 5.66 23.32
C ARG A 22 -10.24 6.19 23.04
N GLU A 23 -10.77 5.88 21.86
CA GLU A 23 -12.04 6.41 21.36
C GLU A 23 -13.15 5.33 21.36
N ALA A 24 -12.97 4.27 22.15
CA ALA A 24 -13.85 3.11 22.18
C ALA A 24 -15.30 3.45 22.55
N GLU A 25 -15.50 4.48 23.39
CA GLU A 25 -16.81 4.95 23.86
C GLU A 25 -17.28 6.22 23.14
N THR A 26 -16.46 6.81 22.28
CA THR A 26 -16.79 8.07 21.60
C THR A 26 -17.86 7.84 20.55
N ILE A 27 -19.07 8.32 20.78
CA ILE A 27 -20.19 8.15 19.85
C ILE A 27 -20.01 9.03 18.60
N MET A 28 -20.23 8.44 17.43
CA MET A 28 -20.29 9.11 16.14
C MET A 28 -21.53 8.66 15.34
N PRO A 29 -22.07 9.51 14.45
CA PRO A 29 -23.09 9.05 13.51
C PRO A 29 -22.48 8.02 12.56
N GLY A 30 -23.11 6.84 12.44
CA GLY A 30 -22.83 5.92 11.34
C GLY A 30 -23.47 6.43 10.06
N PHE A 31 -22.89 6.08 8.90
CA PHE A 31 -23.39 6.53 7.60
C PHE A 31 -23.64 5.36 6.65
N THR A 32 -24.75 5.46 5.91
CA THR A 32 -25.04 4.66 4.71
C THR A 32 -25.46 5.61 3.61
N HIS A 33 -24.83 5.54 2.42
CA HIS A 33 -25.04 6.55 1.35
C HIS A 33 -24.74 7.99 1.80
N LEU A 34 -23.83 8.16 2.77
CA LEU A 34 -23.55 9.44 3.43
C LEU A 34 -24.77 10.06 4.14
N GLN A 35 -25.83 9.29 4.37
CA GLN A 35 -26.97 9.65 5.21
C GLN A 35 -26.76 9.08 6.61
N THR A 36 -27.10 9.86 7.63
CA THR A 36 -27.02 9.44 9.03
C THR A 36 -27.89 8.22 9.26
N ALA A 37 -27.27 7.15 9.75
CA ALA A 37 -27.89 5.89 10.10
C ALA A 37 -27.81 5.69 11.62
N GLN A 38 -27.57 4.46 12.08
CA GLN A 38 -27.44 4.15 13.50
C GLN A 38 -26.15 4.77 14.08
N PRO A 39 -26.17 5.20 15.36
CA PRO A 39 -24.96 5.59 16.07
C PRO A 39 -23.98 4.42 16.17
N VAL A 40 -22.69 4.71 16.01
CA VAL A 40 -21.58 3.78 16.25
C VAL A 40 -20.56 4.45 17.16
N THR A 41 -19.56 3.71 17.64
CA THR A 41 -18.41 4.34 18.30
C THR A 41 -17.29 4.58 17.31
N PHE A 42 -16.53 5.65 17.52
CA PHE A 42 -15.40 6.00 16.68
C PHE A 42 -14.32 4.92 16.74
N GLY A 43 -14.08 4.34 17.92
CA GLY A 43 -13.20 3.19 18.06
C GLY A 43 -13.64 2.02 17.20
N HIS A 44 -14.94 1.69 17.16
CA HIS A 44 -15.46 0.64 16.28
C HIS A 44 -15.22 0.96 14.79
N HIS A 45 -15.46 2.21 14.38
CA HIS A 45 -15.22 2.65 13.00
C HIS A 45 -13.73 2.57 12.62
N LEU A 46 -12.82 2.94 13.53
CA LEU A 46 -11.37 2.82 13.33
C LEU A 46 -10.89 1.37 13.25
N LEU A 47 -11.50 0.46 14.02
CA LEU A 47 -11.17 -0.97 13.94
C LEU A 47 -11.59 -1.60 12.60
N ALA A 48 -12.67 -1.11 11.98
CA ALA A 48 -13.04 -1.55 10.64
C ALA A 48 -11.93 -1.22 9.60
N TRP A 49 -11.30 -0.05 9.73
CA TRP A 49 -10.14 0.32 8.91
C TRP A 49 -8.90 -0.50 9.22
N PHE A 50 -8.60 -0.69 10.52
CA PHE A 50 -7.50 -1.53 10.97
C PHE A 50 -7.59 -2.93 10.35
N GLU A 51 -8.77 -3.55 10.40
CA GLU A 51 -9.02 -4.90 9.93
C GLU A 51 -8.84 -5.04 8.39
N MET A 52 -9.22 -4.01 7.61
CA MET A 52 -8.90 -3.97 6.17
C MET A 52 -7.39 -3.86 5.91
N LEU A 53 -6.69 -2.97 6.62
CA LEU A 53 -5.26 -2.73 6.44
C LEU A 53 -4.39 -3.91 6.94
N SER A 54 -4.84 -4.64 7.96
CA SER A 54 -4.18 -5.86 8.44
C SER A 54 -4.16 -6.93 7.36
N ARG A 55 -5.28 -7.16 6.66
CA ARG A 55 -5.33 -8.07 5.52
C ARG A 55 -4.45 -7.60 4.36
N ASP A 56 -4.29 -6.30 4.15
CA ASP A 56 -3.39 -5.79 3.11
C ASP A 56 -1.93 -6.02 3.49
N TYR A 57 -1.59 -5.85 4.76
CA TYR A 57 -0.27 -6.18 5.29
C TYR A 57 0.05 -7.66 5.10
N GLU A 58 -0.88 -8.56 5.44
CA GLU A 58 -0.72 -10.00 5.21
C GLU A 58 -0.45 -10.32 3.73
N ARG A 59 -1.22 -9.72 2.80
CA ARG A 59 -0.97 -9.90 1.35
C ARG A 59 0.43 -9.45 0.94
N LEU A 60 0.92 -8.33 1.46
CA LEU A 60 2.27 -7.83 1.15
C LEU A 60 3.36 -8.73 1.75
N VAL A 61 3.15 -9.26 2.95
CA VAL A 61 4.06 -10.25 3.57
C VAL A 61 4.09 -11.54 2.75
N ASP A 62 2.93 -12.02 2.30
CA ASP A 62 2.83 -13.19 1.45
C ASP A 62 3.57 -12.98 0.13
N CYS A 63 3.36 -11.83 -0.54
CA CYS A 63 4.11 -11.45 -1.75
C CYS A 63 5.64 -11.43 -1.51
N ALA A 64 6.09 -10.91 -0.37
CA ALA A 64 7.51 -10.87 -0.03
C ALA A 64 8.09 -12.27 0.26
N SER A 65 7.28 -13.17 0.81
CA SER A 65 7.66 -14.55 1.11
C SER A 65 7.57 -15.50 -0.10
N ALA A 66 6.94 -15.03 -1.19
CA ALA A 66 6.69 -15.85 -2.36
C ALA A 66 8.00 -16.36 -3.00
N PRO A 67 8.07 -17.66 -3.38
CA PRO A 67 9.24 -18.24 -4.02
C PRO A 67 9.69 -17.54 -5.31
N THR A 68 8.82 -16.74 -5.92
CA THR A 68 9.00 -15.87 -7.09
C THR A 68 9.81 -14.61 -6.75
N ALA A 69 9.54 -13.96 -5.61
CA ALA A 69 10.28 -12.79 -5.13
C ALA A 69 11.76 -13.09 -4.84
N CYS A 70 12.05 -14.31 -4.35
CA CYS A 70 13.41 -14.82 -4.16
C CYS A 70 14.28 -14.92 -5.44
N ARG A 71 13.75 -14.66 -6.64
CA ARG A 71 14.42 -14.98 -7.93
C ARG A 71 14.94 -13.76 -8.69
N TRP A 72 14.70 -12.54 -8.21
CA TRP A 72 15.30 -11.29 -8.72
C TRP A 72 16.83 -11.32 -8.68
N ALA A 73 17.42 -12.00 -7.69
CA ALA A 73 18.88 -12.04 -7.47
C ALA A 73 19.62 -13.12 -8.28
N ALA A 74 18.96 -13.85 -9.19
CA ALA A 74 19.61 -14.95 -9.91
C ALA A 74 20.44 -14.47 -11.12
N PRO A 75 21.74 -14.83 -11.22
CA PRO A 75 22.59 -14.37 -12.31
C PRO A 75 22.09 -14.80 -13.71
N HIS A 76 22.36 -13.94 -14.68
CA HIS A 76 21.94 -14.00 -16.09
C HIS A 76 22.60 -15.13 -16.92
N TRP A 77 23.55 -15.88 -16.35
CA TRP A 77 24.36 -16.86 -17.08
C TRP A 77 23.66 -18.21 -17.28
N PRO A 78 23.77 -18.89 -18.44
CA PRO A 78 23.42 -20.29 -18.56
C PRO A 78 24.46 -21.12 -17.80
N VAL A 79 24.16 -21.48 -16.55
CA VAL A 79 25.01 -22.41 -15.80
C VAL A 79 24.77 -23.82 -16.34
N PRO A 80 25.82 -24.55 -16.79
CA PRO A 80 25.68 -25.90 -17.29
C PRO A 80 25.08 -26.85 -16.23
N PRO A 81 24.46 -27.98 -16.63
CA PRO A 81 23.66 -28.82 -15.73
C PRO A 81 24.43 -29.45 -14.57
N THR A 82 25.76 -29.42 -14.60
CA THR A 82 26.64 -30.19 -13.72
C THR A 82 27.16 -29.46 -12.48
N ASP A 83 27.03 -28.15 -12.36
CA ASP A 83 27.51 -27.42 -11.18
C ASP A 83 26.42 -26.51 -10.58
N ARG A 84 25.47 -27.13 -9.87
CA ARG A 84 24.73 -26.41 -8.83
C ARG A 84 25.30 -26.80 -7.48
N PRO A 85 26.15 -25.97 -6.86
CA PRO A 85 26.35 -26.07 -5.42
C PRO A 85 24.97 -25.89 -4.77
N ARG A 86 24.54 -26.89 -3.99
CA ARG A 86 23.33 -26.80 -3.13
C ARG A 86 23.40 -25.64 -2.12
N THR A 87 24.56 -25.01 -1.99
CA THR A 87 24.96 -24.09 -0.92
C THR A 87 24.48 -22.65 -1.11
N ASP A 88 24.35 -22.16 -2.33
CA ASP A 88 24.28 -20.70 -2.56
C ASP A 88 22.84 -20.16 -2.37
N LEU A 89 21.84 -20.98 -2.72
CA LEU A 89 20.42 -20.65 -2.51
C LEU A 89 19.99 -20.81 -1.04
N GLN A 90 20.63 -21.72 -0.30
CA GLN A 90 20.40 -21.86 1.15
C GLN A 90 21.08 -20.73 1.93
N ALA A 91 22.29 -20.32 1.53
CA ALA A 91 23.00 -19.19 2.14
C ALA A 91 22.25 -17.85 1.97
N ALA A 92 21.51 -17.68 0.87
CA ALA A 92 20.70 -16.50 0.60
C ALA A 92 19.27 -16.55 1.21
N GLY A 93 18.93 -17.59 1.99
CA GLY A 93 17.61 -17.70 2.64
C GLY A 93 16.43 -17.95 1.69
N LEU A 94 16.69 -18.31 0.43
CA LEU A 94 15.68 -18.37 -0.63
C LEU A 94 14.93 -19.72 -0.57
N ARG A 95 13.71 -19.73 -0.02
CA ARG A 95 12.86 -20.94 0.02
C ARG A 95 12.11 -21.13 -1.30
N GLY A 96 12.41 -22.23 -2.00
CA GLY A 96 11.56 -22.77 -3.06
C GLY A 96 12.30 -23.35 -4.26
N ARG A 97 11.98 -24.60 -4.63
CA ARG A 97 12.42 -25.23 -5.88
C ARG A 97 11.45 -24.85 -7.00
N GLY A 98 11.79 -23.82 -7.78
CA GLY A 98 11.09 -23.54 -9.04
C GLY A 98 11.47 -24.59 -10.08
N ARG A 99 10.49 -25.38 -10.53
CA ARG A 99 10.65 -26.37 -11.58
C ARG A 99 10.77 -25.61 -12.92
N GLN A 100 11.91 -25.78 -13.61
CA GLN A 100 12.30 -25.23 -14.92
C GLN A 100 12.82 -23.76 -14.98
N LEU A 101 13.91 -23.56 -15.73
CA LEU A 101 14.71 -22.33 -15.81
C LEU A 101 14.13 -21.26 -16.76
N ALA A 102 13.38 -21.65 -17.79
CA ALA A 102 12.86 -20.74 -18.82
C ALA A 102 11.77 -19.80 -18.28
N GLY A 103 10.77 -20.37 -17.58
CA GLY A 103 9.73 -19.59 -16.87
C GLY A 103 10.33 -18.58 -15.89
N ARG A 104 11.51 -18.89 -15.34
CA ARG A 104 12.20 -18.04 -14.35
C ARG A 104 12.73 -16.71 -14.91
N ARG A 105 12.94 -16.61 -16.23
CA ARG A 105 13.49 -15.40 -16.90
C ARG A 105 12.45 -14.64 -17.71
N SER A 106 11.44 -15.36 -18.18
CA SER A 106 10.35 -14.82 -18.98
C SER A 106 9.29 -14.13 -18.12
N ASP A 107 8.99 -14.71 -16.97
CA ASP A 107 7.81 -14.36 -16.21
C ASP A 107 8.04 -13.16 -15.26
N ARG A 108 6.97 -12.41 -15.00
CA ARG A 108 6.94 -11.20 -14.16
C ARG A 108 5.84 -11.25 -13.10
N ASP A 109 5.33 -12.44 -12.80
CA ASP A 109 4.33 -12.68 -11.76
C ASP A 109 4.67 -11.98 -10.44
N PHE A 110 5.93 -11.99 -9.98
CA PHE A 110 6.31 -11.30 -8.73
C PHE A 110 6.01 -9.80 -8.74
N ALA A 111 6.22 -9.13 -9.88
CA ALA A 111 5.99 -7.70 -10.03
C ALA A 111 4.49 -7.41 -10.14
N ILE A 112 3.75 -8.27 -10.84
CA ILE A 112 2.29 -8.18 -10.97
C ILE A 112 1.62 -8.44 -9.62
N GLU A 113 2.01 -9.48 -8.89
CA GLU A 113 1.51 -9.82 -7.56
C GLU A 113 1.76 -8.69 -6.56
N PHE A 114 2.97 -8.12 -6.54
CA PHE A 114 3.28 -6.96 -5.72
C PHE A 114 2.38 -5.77 -6.08
N CYS A 115 2.30 -5.39 -7.36
CA CYS A 115 1.49 -4.26 -7.80
C CYS A 115 -0.02 -4.49 -7.57
N ALA A 116 -0.48 -5.74 -7.60
CA ALA A 116 -1.86 -6.11 -7.27
C ALA A 116 -2.12 -5.92 -5.77
N ALA A 117 -1.26 -6.45 -4.90
CA ALA A 117 -1.37 -6.26 -3.45
C ALA A 117 -1.27 -4.78 -3.06
N ALA A 118 -0.32 -4.05 -3.64
CA ALA A 118 -0.15 -2.61 -3.45
C ALA A 118 -1.39 -1.82 -3.93
N SER A 119 -2.00 -2.21 -5.04
CA SER A 119 -3.23 -1.58 -5.55
C SER A 119 -4.39 -1.76 -4.57
N VAL A 120 -4.58 -2.95 -4.01
CA VAL A 120 -5.63 -3.18 -2.99
C VAL A 120 -5.38 -2.33 -1.74
N ALA A 121 -4.13 -2.25 -1.27
CA ALA A 121 -3.77 -1.41 -0.14
C ALA A 121 -4.04 0.08 -0.39
N MET A 122 -3.61 0.58 -1.55
CA MET A 122 -3.85 1.97 -1.94
C MET A 122 -5.33 2.29 -2.12
N MET A 123 -6.14 1.34 -2.59
CA MET A 123 -7.60 1.49 -2.66
C MET A 123 -8.22 1.67 -1.27
N HIS A 124 -7.83 0.87 -0.28
CA HIS A 124 -8.31 1.04 1.10
C HIS A 124 -7.83 2.38 1.70
N LEU A 125 -6.56 2.74 1.50
CA LEU A 125 -6.02 4.02 1.95
C LEU A 125 -6.72 5.22 1.29
N SER A 126 -7.09 5.11 0.01
CA SER A 126 -7.87 6.13 -0.71
C SER A 126 -9.26 6.30 -0.08
N ARG A 127 -9.93 5.20 0.27
CA ARG A 127 -11.25 5.26 0.90
C ARG A 127 -11.18 5.84 2.31
N PHE A 128 -10.18 5.46 3.09
CA PHE A 128 -9.93 6.07 4.40
C PHE A 128 -9.61 7.57 4.27
N SER A 129 -8.82 7.94 3.26
CA SER A 129 -8.49 9.34 2.99
C SER A 129 -9.71 10.18 2.64
N GLU A 130 -10.68 9.62 1.90
CA GLU A 130 -11.97 10.28 1.64
C GLU A 130 -12.69 10.64 2.94
N GLU A 131 -12.73 9.71 3.90
CA GLU A 131 -13.35 9.96 5.20
C GLU A 131 -12.59 11.05 5.98
N LEU A 132 -11.26 11.03 5.99
CA LEU A 132 -10.47 12.08 6.64
C LEU A 132 -10.73 13.47 6.04
N VAL A 133 -10.85 13.56 4.71
CA VAL A 133 -11.19 14.82 4.02
C VAL A 133 -12.59 15.29 4.44
N LEU A 134 -13.58 14.40 4.41
CA LEU A 134 -14.95 14.71 4.82
C LEU A 134 -15.02 15.13 6.30
N TRP A 135 -14.42 14.36 7.20
CA TRP A 135 -14.48 14.59 8.64
C TRP A 135 -13.77 15.88 9.09
N THR A 136 -12.76 16.33 8.34
CA THR A 136 -12.04 17.59 8.59
C THR A 136 -12.79 18.81 8.04
N SER A 137 -13.76 18.62 7.14
CA SER A 137 -14.53 19.71 6.55
C SER A 137 -15.32 20.50 7.60
N ALA A 138 -15.63 21.75 7.28
CA ALA A 138 -16.39 22.63 8.16
C ALA A 138 -17.82 22.14 8.45
N GLN A 139 -18.38 21.28 7.59
CA GLN A 139 -19.73 20.72 7.72
C GLN A 139 -19.77 19.54 8.69
N PHE A 140 -18.72 18.71 8.72
CA PHE A 140 -18.65 17.53 9.60
C PHE A 140 -17.92 17.85 10.91
N GLN A 141 -16.71 18.41 10.84
CA GLN A 141 -15.86 18.74 12.00
C GLN A 141 -15.73 17.63 13.06
N PHE A 142 -15.60 16.36 12.63
CA PHE A 142 -15.46 15.23 13.55
C PHE A 142 -14.03 15.08 14.08
N ILE A 143 -13.05 15.47 13.27
CA ILE A 143 -11.63 15.36 13.61
C ILE A 143 -10.89 16.68 13.37
N ASP A 144 -9.77 16.84 14.05
CA ASP A 144 -8.73 17.80 13.66
C ASP A 144 -7.48 17.04 13.22
N LEU A 145 -6.97 17.41 12.03
CA LEU A 145 -5.75 16.83 11.48
C LEU A 145 -4.53 17.65 11.92
N PRO A 146 -3.43 16.99 12.35
CA PRO A 146 -2.18 17.66 12.66
C PRO A 146 -1.63 18.45 11.48
N ASP A 147 -1.07 19.64 11.75
CA ASP A 147 -0.59 20.58 10.73
C ASP A 147 0.46 19.98 9.80
N ARG A 148 1.25 19.00 10.24
CA ARG A 148 2.21 18.30 9.37
C ARG A 148 1.58 17.54 8.19
N PHE A 149 0.27 17.30 8.23
CA PHE A 149 -0.48 16.62 7.18
C PHE A 149 -1.39 17.56 6.38
N CYS A 150 -1.33 18.86 6.69
CA CYS A 150 -2.21 19.87 6.13
C CYS A 150 -1.43 21.10 5.69
N THR A 151 -1.91 21.80 4.68
CA THR A 151 -1.50 23.19 4.41
C THR A 151 -2.50 24.16 5.01
N GLY A 152 -2.00 25.29 5.50
CA GLY A 152 -2.81 26.39 6.02
C GLY A 152 -2.95 27.53 5.00
N SER A 153 -3.95 28.38 5.20
CA SER A 153 -4.03 29.67 4.52
C SER A 153 -3.42 30.77 5.39
N SER A 154 -2.58 31.63 4.81
CA SER A 154 -2.05 32.82 5.49
C SER A 154 -3.14 33.85 5.85
N ILE A 155 -4.27 33.84 5.12
CA ILE A 155 -5.40 34.76 5.33
C ILE A 155 -6.44 34.17 6.29
N MET A 156 -6.58 32.84 6.30
CA MET A 156 -7.56 32.12 7.14
C MET A 156 -6.84 31.11 8.04
N PRO A 157 -6.40 31.51 9.25
CA PRO A 157 -5.59 30.68 10.14
C PRO A 157 -6.26 29.36 10.56
N GLN A 158 -7.59 29.33 10.63
CA GLN A 158 -8.39 28.15 10.97
C GLN A 158 -8.58 27.19 9.79
N LYS A 159 -8.29 27.62 8.56
CA LYS A 159 -8.48 26.79 7.35
C LYS A 159 -7.28 25.87 7.19
N LYS A 160 -7.51 24.58 7.40
CA LYS A 160 -6.57 23.49 7.10
C LYS A 160 -7.05 22.69 5.89
N ASN A 161 -6.19 22.52 4.89
CA ASN A 161 -6.46 21.67 3.74
C ASN A 161 -5.87 20.28 3.99
N PRO A 162 -6.63 19.19 3.83
CA PRO A 162 -6.16 17.83 4.08
C PRO A 162 -5.31 17.28 2.91
N ASP A 163 -4.22 17.96 2.57
CA ASP A 163 -3.44 17.66 1.34
C ASP A 163 -2.86 16.25 1.32
N VAL A 164 -2.43 15.72 2.47
CA VAL A 164 -1.87 14.35 2.52
C VAL A 164 -2.92 13.30 2.16
N PRO A 165 -4.11 13.26 2.81
CA PRO A 165 -5.24 12.44 2.35
C PRO A 165 -5.57 12.62 0.86
N GLU A 166 -5.60 13.85 0.36
CA GLU A 166 -5.87 14.12 -1.06
C GLU A 166 -4.80 13.53 -1.99
N LEU A 167 -3.52 13.67 -1.62
CA LEU A 167 -2.39 13.09 -2.34
C LEU A 167 -2.42 11.57 -2.35
N VAL A 168 -2.82 10.92 -1.24
CA VAL A 168 -2.98 9.46 -1.17
C VAL A 168 -4.07 9.00 -2.16
N ARG A 169 -5.21 9.70 -2.19
CA ARG A 169 -6.30 9.44 -3.14
C ARG A 169 -5.82 9.59 -4.59
N GLY A 170 -5.07 10.64 -4.90
CA GLY A 170 -4.47 10.83 -6.23
C GLY A 170 -3.43 9.77 -6.62
N LYS A 171 -2.53 9.42 -5.69
CA LYS A 171 -1.44 8.44 -5.93
C LYS A 171 -1.93 7.02 -6.09
N THR A 172 -3.16 6.72 -5.67
CA THR A 172 -3.80 5.42 -5.92
C THR A 172 -3.86 5.11 -7.42
N GLY A 173 -4.19 6.09 -8.26
CA GLY A 173 -4.21 5.92 -9.72
C GLY A 173 -2.84 5.59 -10.32
N ARG A 174 -1.75 6.08 -9.71
CA ARG A 174 -0.37 5.78 -10.15
C ARG A 174 -0.04 4.30 -9.97
N VAL A 175 -0.40 3.72 -8.82
CA VAL A 175 -0.17 2.30 -8.53
C VAL A 175 -1.07 1.40 -9.39
N PHE A 176 -2.32 1.81 -9.65
CA PHE A 176 -3.20 1.09 -10.58
C PHE A 176 -2.65 1.08 -12.01
N GLY A 177 -2.06 2.20 -12.43
CA GLY A 177 -1.38 2.33 -13.71
C GLY A 177 -0.21 1.35 -13.83
N ALA A 178 0.61 1.20 -12.79
CA ALA A 178 1.70 0.23 -12.77
C ALA A 178 1.20 -1.22 -12.93
N LEU A 179 0.15 -1.61 -12.19
CA LEU A 179 -0.45 -2.95 -12.34
C LEU A 179 -0.97 -3.19 -13.77
N THR A 180 -1.74 -2.24 -14.29
CA THR A 180 -2.33 -2.35 -15.64
C THR A 180 -1.24 -2.39 -16.70
N GLY A 181 -0.19 -1.59 -16.53
CA GLY A 181 0.99 -1.56 -17.41
C GLY A 181 1.72 -2.91 -17.42
N LEU A 182 1.99 -3.51 -16.27
CA LEU A 182 2.65 -4.81 -16.17
C LEU A 182 1.82 -5.95 -16.77
N LEU A 183 0.51 -5.99 -16.51
CA LEU A 183 -0.39 -6.96 -17.13
C LEU A 183 -0.40 -6.83 -18.66
N THR A 184 -0.40 -5.59 -19.16
CA THR A 184 -0.37 -5.30 -20.60
C THR A 184 0.97 -5.68 -21.21
N LEU A 185 2.08 -5.42 -20.51
CA LEU A 185 3.42 -5.79 -20.95
C LEU A 185 3.55 -7.29 -21.17
N MET A 186 3.05 -8.08 -20.22
CA MET A 186 3.15 -9.55 -20.26
C MET A 186 2.17 -10.21 -21.23
N LYS A 187 1.08 -9.52 -21.62
CA LYS A 187 0.02 -10.09 -22.45
C LYS A 187 0.53 -10.45 -23.85
N GLY A 188 0.54 -11.76 -24.13
CA GLY A 188 0.80 -12.30 -25.48
C GLY A 188 2.28 -12.41 -25.84
N GLN A 189 3.18 -12.30 -24.88
CA GLN A 189 4.60 -12.56 -25.10
C GLN A 189 4.86 -14.08 -25.28
N PRO A 190 5.63 -14.50 -26.30
CA PRO A 190 6.09 -15.88 -26.40
C PRO A 190 7.20 -16.16 -25.37
N LEU A 191 7.43 -17.43 -25.03
CA LEU A 191 8.58 -17.79 -24.20
C LEU A 191 9.90 -17.69 -24.99
N ALA A 192 11.05 -17.41 -24.38
CA ALA A 192 11.26 -17.13 -22.95
C ALA A 192 11.52 -15.65 -22.67
N TYR A 193 12.75 -15.14 -22.89
CA TYR A 193 13.05 -13.74 -22.63
C TYR A 193 12.77 -12.89 -23.87
N ASN A 194 12.01 -11.81 -23.68
CA ASN A 194 11.77 -10.75 -24.65
C ASN A 194 12.34 -9.44 -24.11
N LYS A 195 12.84 -8.57 -25.00
CA LYS A 195 13.45 -7.29 -24.60
C LYS A 195 12.44 -6.34 -23.97
N ASP A 196 11.17 -6.50 -24.32
CA ASP A 196 9.99 -5.90 -23.71
C ASP A 196 10.06 -5.97 -22.17
N ASN A 197 10.57 -7.07 -21.61
CA ASN A 197 10.68 -7.27 -20.16
C ASN A 197 11.71 -6.38 -19.47
N GLN A 198 12.28 -5.38 -20.15
CA GLN A 198 13.02 -4.30 -19.53
C GLN A 198 12.09 -3.22 -18.94
N GLU A 199 10.87 -3.09 -19.47
CA GLU A 199 9.84 -2.13 -19.07
C GLU A 199 9.13 -2.50 -17.75
N ASP A 200 9.53 -3.60 -17.10
CA ASP A 200 8.98 -4.06 -15.82
C ASP A 200 9.44 -3.22 -14.62
N LYS A 201 10.66 -2.66 -14.70
CA LYS A 201 11.37 -2.04 -13.56
C LYS A 201 10.80 -0.70 -13.17
N GLU A 202 10.60 0.19 -14.13
CA GLU A 202 10.11 1.55 -13.87
C GLU A 202 8.75 1.55 -13.16
N PRO A 203 7.70 0.87 -13.66
CA PRO A 203 6.42 0.83 -12.97
C PRO A 203 6.49 0.13 -11.61
N LEU A 204 7.33 -0.90 -11.48
CA LEU A 204 7.51 -1.61 -10.21
C LEU A 204 8.15 -0.72 -9.13
N PHE A 205 9.27 -0.07 -9.46
CA PHE A 205 9.98 0.81 -8.51
C PHE A 205 9.14 2.03 -8.16
N ASP A 206 8.44 2.59 -9.15
CA ASP A 206 7.57 3.73 -8.90
C ASP A 206 6.38 3.40 -7.99
N ALA A 207 5.77 2.22 -8.18
CA ALA A 207 4.72 1.72 -7.28
C ALA A 207 5.25 1.49 -5.87
N ALA A 208 6.45 0.90 -5.74
CA ALA A 208 7.09 0.65 -4.45
C ALA A 208 7.42 1.96 -3.71
N ASP A 209 8.05 2.92 -4.40
CA ASP A 209 8.36 4.25 -3.84
C ASP A 209 7.09 4.98 -3.41
N THR A 210 6.04 4.89 -4.22
CA THR A 210 4.74 5.50 -3.92
C THR A 210 4.16 4.96 -2.61
N CYS A 211 4.21 3.64 -2.41
CA CYS A 211 3.72 2.99 -1.19
C CYS A 211 4.63 3.25 0.02
N ALA A 212 5.96 3.28 -0.17
CA ALA A 212 6.92 3.35 0.92
C ALA A 212 7.14 4.75 1.50
N THR A 213 7.24 5.77 0.65
CA THR A 213 7.79 7.08 1.05
C THR A 213 6.92 8.26 0.66
N ARG A 214 6.10 8.15 -0.39
CA ARG A 214 5.44 9.32 -0.98
C ARG A 214 3.99 9.52 -0.54
N CYS A 215 3.38 8.59 0.17
CA CYS A 215 2.02 8.77 0.72
C CYS A 215 1.99 9.63 1.98
N VAL A 216 3.11 9.74 2.71
CA VAL A 216 3.25 10.61 3.88
C VAL A 216 4.59 11.33 3.78
N PRO A 217 4.64 12.61 3.38
CA PRO A 217 5.85 13.40 3.58
C PRO A 217 6.03 13.55 5.09
N LEU A 218 6.90 12.75 5.67
CA LEU A 218 7.45 13.12 6.98
C LEU A 218 8.41 14.28 6.72
N PRO A 219 8.20 15.45 7.33
CA PRO A 219 9.25 16.45 7.34
C PRO A 219 10.49 15.81 7.96
N THR A 220 11.63 15.97 7.29
CA THR A 220 12.96 15.75 7.86
C THR A 220 13.14 16.56 9.13
#